data_AF-A0A4U5MBG5-F1
#
_entry.id   AF-A0A4U5MBG5-F1
#
_cell.length_a   1.000
_cell.length_b   1.000
_cell.length_c   1.000
_cell.angle_alpha   90.00
_cell.angle_beta   90.00
_cell.angle_gamma   90.00
#
_symmetry.space_group_name_H-M   'P 1'
#
loop_
_entity.id
_entity.type
_entity.pdbx_description
1 polymer ?
#
loop_
_entity_poly.entity_id
_entity_poly.type
_entity_poly.pdbx_seq_one_letter_code
_entity_poly.pdbx_strand_id
1 'polypeptide(L)'
;MDRLDGSAHLIIVSDLDFTMVDHLDPDNLGLLRFNAMWEAYYRQDSLLVFSTGRSPTIYKQLRKEKPLLTPDIAIMSVGTEIMYGESMIRDEDWEQYLNKNWNREIVTEETAQFPELTPQSETEQRPHKVSFFVEKIEALKVIRSLSERLEKRGLDVKLVYSNETALDVLPKGAGKGQALAYLLEKFKIDGKMPVNTLVCGDSGNDAELFSVPGVYGVMVSNAQEELLQWHAENARNNPNIIHATERCAAGIIQAIGNFSLGPNVSPRDIRDFQKCKVEIFNSSHEVVKFYLFYERWRRAEVAKNMQTPKLIFFPFGTFVHPSGVEQSVNHCIDVMARLHGDKQGTNYRIWVDRVSSAQVGSDTWLVKFYKWESFGEERHGCLTTVLLSSKAEVPDGFTWMHMHQTWLERSEPKDQTTWLF
;
A
#
# COMPACT_ATOMS: atom_id res chain seq x y z
N MET A 1 3.98 -7.04 -16.34
CA MET A 1 3.36 -7.00 -15.00
C MET A 1 2.64 -8.33 -14.84
N ASP A 2 3.27 -9.27 -14.15
CA ASP A 2 3.10 -10.69 -14.49
C ASP A 2 2.15 -11.42 -13.52
N ARG A 3 1.56 -10.68 -12.57
CA ARG A 3 0.68 -11.26 -11.55
C ARG A 3 -0.76 -11.48 -12.04
N LEU A 4 -1.23 -10.65 -12.98
CA LEU A 4 -2.60 -10.73 -13.49
C LEU A 4 -2.58 -11.18 -14.96
N ASP A 5 -3.33 -12.25 -15.23
CA ASP A 5 -3.51 -12.80 -16.58
C ASP A 5 -4.45 -11.93 -17.44
N GLY A 6 -5.19 -10.98 -16.86
CA GLY A 6 -6.12 -10.08 -17.55
C GLY A 6 -6.20 -8.69 -16.92
N SER A 7 -7.30 -7.97 -17.22
CA SER A 7 -7.60 -6.67 -16.62
C SER A 7 -7.78 -6.76 -15.11
N ALA A 8 -7.22 -5.79 -14.40
CA ALA A 8 -7.48 -5.64 -12.97
C ALA A 8 -8.95 -5.27 -12.73
N HIS A 9 -9.60 -5.92 -11.76
CA HIS A 9 -10.97 -5.57 -11.36
C HIS A 9 -11.02 -4.16 -10.74
N LEU A 10 -10.03 -3.86 -9.88
CA LEU A 10 -9.84 -2.54 -9.29
C LEU A 10 -8.37 -2.17 -9.32
N ILE A 11 -8.06 -0.91 -9.62
CA ILE A 11 -6.79 -0.30 -9.24
C ILE A 11 -7.05 0.74 -8.16
N ILE A 12 -6.34 0.64 -7.04
CA ILE A 12 -6.28 1.72 -6.04
C ILE A 12 -4.97 2.48 -6.23
N VAL A 13 -5.07 3.78 -6.50
CA VAL A 13 -3.95 4.71 -6.65
C VAL A 13 -3.99 5.68 -5.49
N SER A 14 -3.15 5.44 -4.48
CA SER A 14 -3.21 6.21 -3.24
C SER A 14 -1.93 6.99 -3.01
N ASP A 15 -2.06 8.26 -2.63
CA ASP A 15 -0.97 8.90 -1.88
C ASP A 15 -0.68 8.16 -0.57
N LEU A 16 0.52 8.37 -0.04
CA LEU A 16 0.97 7.75 1.20
C LEU A 16 0.76 8.64 2.41
N ASP A 17 1.31 9.85 2.41
CA ASP A 17 1.45 10.65 3.63
C ASP A 17 0.13 11.33 3.94
N PHE A 18 -0.47 11.07 5.10
CA PHE A 18 -1.81 11.55 5.46
C PHE A 18 -2.96 11.08 4.55
N THR A 19 -2.69 10.20 3.58
CA THR A 19 -3.71 9.48 2.80
C THR A 19 -3.75 7.99 3.16
N MET A 20 -2.76 7.17 2.78
CA MET A 20 -2.71 5.76 3.20
C MET A 20 -2.17 5.59 4.62
N VAL A 21 -1.18 6.41 4.98
CA VAL A 21 -0.47 6.39 6.27
C VAL A 21 -0.94 7.57 7.10
N ASP A 22 -1.45 7.30 8.30
CA ASP A 22 -1.64 8.33 9.30
C ASP A 22 -0.39 8.46 10.18
N HIS A 23 0.32 9.58 10.05
CA HIS A 23 1.48 9.87 10.90
C HIS A 23 1.11 10.19 12.33
N LEU A 24 -0.17 10.47 12.60
CA LEU A 24 -0.70 10.72 13.94
C LEU A 24 -1.25 9.46 14.61
N ASP A 25 -1.28 8.32 13.90
CA ASP A 25 -1.68 7.02 14.44
C ASP A 25 -0.43 6.19 14.80
N PRO A 26 -0.03 6.12 16.09
CA PRO A 26 1.11 5.31 16.49
C PRO A 26 0.86 3.80 16.33
N ASP A 27 -0.41 3.37 16.36
CA ASP A 27 -0.80 1.96 16.29
C ASP A 27 -1.04 1.48 14.85
N ASN A 28 -1.08 2.41 13.89
CA ASN A 28 -1.33 2.18 12.46
C ASN A 28 -2.61 1.36 12.21
N LEU A 29 -3.64 1.52 13.04
CA LEU A 29 -4.87 0.75 12.98
C LEU A 29 -5.59 0.94 11.65
N GLY A 30 -5.69 2.17 11.16
CA GLY A 30 -6.33 2.45 9.86
C GLY A 30 -5.63 1.71 8.71
N LEU A 31 -4.30 1.78 8.68
CA LEU A 31 -3.47 1.10 7.69
C LEU A 31 -3.61 -0.43 7.81
N LEU A 32 -3.53 -0.99 9.01
CA LEU A 32 -3.66 -2.44 9.23
C LEU A 32 -5.06 -2.97 8.90
N ARG A 33 -6.11 -2.15 9.05
CA ARG A 33 -7.47 -2.48 8.59
C ARG A 33 -7.50 -2.57 7.06
N PHE A 34 -6.89 -1.61 6.37
CA PHE A 34 -6.78 -1.64 4.90
C PHE A 34 -5.97 -2.86 4.44
N ASN A 35 -4.82 -3.13 5.05
CA ASN A 35 -3.97 -4.27 4.69
C ASN A 35 -4.72 -5.59 4.75
N ALA A 36 -5.43 -5.85 5.86
CA ALA A 36 -6.20 -7.08 6.02
C ALA A 36 -7.30 -7.21 4.97
N MET A 37 -7.98 -6.12 4.64
CA MET A 37 -9.03 -6.12 3.61
C MET A 37 -8.44 -6.34 2.21
N TRP A 38 -7.34 -5.66 1.88
CA TRP A 38 -6.68 -5.77 0.58
C TRP A 38 -6.19 -7.18 0.31
N GLU A 39 -5.44 -7.77 1.24
CA GLU A 39 -4.88 -9.12 1.10
C GLU A 39 -5.96 -10.22 1.10
N ALA A 40 -7.07 -10.00 1.81
CA ALA A 40 -8.17 -10.97 1.86
C ALA A 40 -9.02 -10.98 0.58
N TYR A 41 -9.34 -9.81 0.03
CA TYR A 41 -10.40 -9.68 -0.98
C TYR A 41 -9.94 -9.18 -2.34
N TYR A 42 -8.95 -8.30 -2.40
CA TYR A 42 -8.63 -7.56 -3.63
C TYR A 42 -7.35 -8.05 -4.29
N ARG A 43 -6.36 -8.48 -3.50
CA ARG A 43 -5.04 -8.76 -4.04
C ARG A 43 -5.05 -9.76 -5.20
N GLN A 44 -5.96 -10.72 -5.24
CA GLN A 44 -5.94 -11.75 -6.29
C GLN A 44 -6.21 -11.19 -7.70
N ASP A 45 -7.04 -10.16 -7.85
CA ASP A 45 -7.52 -9.66 -9.14
C ASP A 45 -7.40 -8.14 -9.33
N SER A 46 -6.90 -7.42 -8.32
CA SER A 46 -6.83 -5.97 -8.29
C SER A 46 -5.39 -5.49 -8.05
N LEU A 47 -5.03 -4.28 -8.48
CA LEU A 47 -3.67 -3.74 -8.35
C LEU A 47 -3.60 -2.61 -7.32
N LEU A 48 -2.54 -2.62 -6.50
CA LEU A 48 -2.23 -1.54 -5.57
C LEU A 48 -1.14 -0.64 -6.15
N VAL A 49 -1.42 0.65 -6.25
CA VAL A 49 -0.49 1.66 -6.71
C VAL A 49 -0.30 2.70 -5.62
N PHE A 50 0.95 2.92 -5.20
CA PHE A 50 1.28 4.06 -4.35
C PHE A 50 1.77 5.21 -5.20
N SER A 51 1.17 6.39 -5.03
CA SER A 51 1.47 7.61 -5.78
C SER A 51 1.90 8.73 -4.84
N THR A 52 3.19 8.81 -4.54
CA THR A 52 3.75 9.63 -3.45
C THR A 52 4.68 10.73 -3.94
N GLY A 53 4.75 11.81 -3.16
CA GLY A 53 5.79 12.84 -3.33
C GLY A 53 7.19 12.40 -2.91
N ARG A 54 7.30 11.33 -2.09
CA ARG A 54 8.56 10.80 -1.58
C ARG A 54 9.46 10.28 -2.69
N SER A 55 10.76 10.55 -2.57
CA SER A 55 11.79 9.86 -3.35
C SER A 55 11.84 8.34 -3.05
N PRO A 56 12.45 7.54 -3.95
CA PRO A 56 12.65 6.11 -3.71
C PRO A 56 13.39 5.79 -2.41
N THR A 57 14.32 6.67 -2.01
CA THR A 57 15.07 6.53 -0.76
C THR A 57 14.16 6.72 0.46
N ILE A 58 13.40 7.82 0.49
CA ILE A 58 12.51 8.15 1.61
C ILE A 58 11.30 7.18 1.67
N TYR A 59 10.82 6.69 0.53
CA TYR A 59 9.82 5.63 0.49
C TYR A 59 10.32 4.32 1.12
N LYS A 60 11.56 3.90 0.79
CA LYS A 60 12.17 2.70 1.40
C LYS A 60 12.29 2.85 2.92
N GLN A 61 12.57 4.05 3.41
CA GLN A 61 12.57 4.34 4.85
C GLN A 61 11.16 4.21 5.45
N LEU A 62 10.14 4.81 4.82
CA LEU A 62 8.76 4.70 5.30
C LEU A 62 8.29 3.24 5.40
N ARG A 63 8.65 2.39 4.42
CA ARG A 63 8.34 0.95 4.46
C ARG A 63 8.95 0.22 5.67
N LYS A 64 10.09 0.68 6.18
CA LYS A 64 10.70 0.13 7.40
C LYS A 64 9.97 0.61 8.66
N GLU A 65 9.48 1.84 8.65
CA GLU A 65 8.83 2.49 9.78
C GLU A 65 7.36 2.06 9.93
N LYS A 66 6.64 1.89 8.82
CA LYS A 66 5.19 1.66 8.78
C LYS A 66 4.86 0.28 8.20
N PRO A 67 3.79 -0.40 8.64
CA PRO A 67 3.40 -1.71 8.11
C PRO A 67 2.76 -1.58 6.72
N LEU A 68 3.49 -1.03 5.76
CA LEU A 68 3.02 -0.86 4.38
C LEU A 68 3.07 -2.19 3.63
N LEU A 69 1.99 -2.48 2.90
CA LEU A 69 2.01 -3.54 1.90
C LEU A 69 3.00 -3.25 0.78
N THR A 70 3.44 -4.29 0.09
CA THR A 70 4.19 -4.15 -1.16
C THR A 70 3.22 -3.80 -2.29
N PRO A 71 3.34 -2.62 -2.92
CA PRO A 71 2.48 -2.25 -4.04
C PRO A 71 2.87 -3.04 -5.29
N ASP A 72 1.95 -3.12 -6.25
CA ASP A 72 2.27 -3.64 -7.58
C ASP A 72 3.02 -2.59 -8.42
N ILE A 73 2.71 -1.31 -8.22
CA ILE A 73 3.38 -0.17 -8.87
C ILE A 73 3.61 0.95 -7.85
N ALA A 74 4.74 1.63 -7.96
CA ALA A 74 4.98 2.85 -7.22
C ALA A 74 5.29 4.01 -8.18
N ILE A 75 4.46 5.04 -8.09
CA ILE A 75 4.65 6.35 -8.69
C ILE A 75 5.29 7.22 -7.59
N MET A 76 6.51 7.67 -7.80
CA MET A 76 7.34 8.35 -6.79
C MET A 76 7.74 9.74 -7.27
N SER A 77 8.26 10.54 -6.33
CA SER A 77 8.78 11.87 -6.63
C SER A 77 7.77 12.74 -7.38
N VAL A 78 6.51 12.71 -6.96
CA VAL A 78 5.42 13.49 -7.57
C VAL A 78 5.17 13.08 -9.04
N GLY A 79 5.35 11.79 -9.34
CA GLY A 79 5.07 11.24 -10.67
C GLY A 79 6.23 11.28 -11.64
N THR A 80 7.45 11.59 -11.20
CA THR A 80 8.61 11.60 -12.09
C THR A 80 9.30 10.25 -12.21
N GLU A 81 9.04 9.32 -11.29
CA GLU A 81 9.60 7.97 -11.31
C GLU A 81 8.45 6.95 -11.21
N ILE A 82 8.38 5.98 -12.12
CA ILE A 82 7.45 4.84 -12.06
C ILE A 82 8.29 3.57 -11.86
N MET A 83 7.92 2.75 -10.89
CA MET A 83 8.62 1.52 -10.54
C MET A 83 7.66 0.36 -10.33
N TYR A 84 8.08 -0.86 -10.69
CA TYR A 84 7.23 -2.05 -10.67
C TYR A 84 7.70 -3.11 -9.67
N GLY A 85 6.71 -3.67 -8.96
CA GLY A 85 6.86 -4.83 -8.09
C GLY A 85 7.81 -4.64 -6.92
N GLU A 86 8.12 -5.75 -6.23
CA GLU A 86 9.00 -5.75 -5.06
C GLU A 86 10.44 -5.31 -5.40
N SER A 87 10.92 -5.66 -6.59
CA SER A 87 12.26 -5.32 -7.06
C SER A 87 12.40 -3.83 -7.41
N MET A 88 11.30 -3.06 -7.46
CA MET A 88 11.29 -1.64 -7.79
C MET A 88 11.97 -1.33 -9.13
N ILE A 89 11.67 -2.13 -10.16
CA ILE A 89 12.25 -1.96 -11.50
C ILE A 89 11.68 -0.70 -12.13
N ARG A 90 12.54 0.19 -12.64
CA ARG A 90 12.12 1.46 -13.25
C ARG A 90 11.41 1.26 -14.58
N ASP A 91 10.44 2.13 -14.87
CA ASP A 91 9.86 2.27 -16.20
C ASP A 91 10.76 3.17 -17.07
N GLU A 92 11.61 2.56 -17.89
CA GLU A 92 12.56 3.28 -18.75
C GLU A 92 11.85 4.11 -19.84
N ASP A 93 10.69 3.66 -20.33
CA ASP A 93 9.91 4.38 -21.34
C ASP A 93 9.35 5.70 -20.76
N TRP A 94 8.90 5.67 -19.49
CA TRP A 94 8.46 6.87 -18.77
C TRP A 94 9.62 7.84 -18.55
N GLU A 95 10.79 7.34 -18.16
CA GLU A 95 11.99 8.16 -17.98
C GLU A 95 12.39 8.85 -19.30
N GLN A 96 12.34 8.12 -20.41
CA GLN A 96 12.60 8.68 -21.74
C GLN A 96 11.55 9.71 -22.16
N TYR A 97 10.27 9.45 -21.88
CA TYR A 97 9.20 10.41 -22.14
C TYR A 97 9.42 11.75 -21.42
N LEU A 98 9.86 11.71 -20.15
CA LEU A 98 10.12 12.90 -19.35
C LEU A 98 11.37 13.68 -19.76
N ASN A 99 12.29 13.10 -20.53
CA ASN A 99 13.47 13.81 -21.04
C ASN A 99 13.13 14.89 -22.09
N LYS A 100 11.93 14.84 -22.67
CA LYS A 100 11.53 15.79 -23.72
C LYS A 100 11.42 17.21 -23.14
N ASN A 101 12.21 18.13 -23.71
CA ASN A 101 12.27 19.55 -23.32
C ASN A 101 12.54 19.77 -21.82
N TRP A 102 13.27 18.84 -21.21
CA TRP A 102 13.74 18.93 -19.83
C TRP A 102 15.26 19.03 -19.78
N ASN A 103 15.78 19.93 -18.95
CA ASN A 103 17.20 20.02 -18.65
C ASN A 103 17.36 20.45 -17.19
N ARG A 104 17.84 19.52 -16.35
CA ARG A 104 17.95 19.72 -14.92
C ARG A 104 18.99 20.78 -14.56
N GLU A 105 20.08 20.86 -15.31
CA GLU A 105 21.16 21.81 -15.07
C GLU A 105 20.68 23.25 -15.25
N ILE A 106 19.91 23.52 -16.30
CA ILE A 106 19.29 24.83 -16.54
C ILE A 106 18.28 25.16 -15.44
N VAL A 107 17.46 24.19 -15.01
CA VAL A 107 16.52 24.41 -13.88
C VAL A 107 17.27 24.81 -12.62
N THR A 108 18.38 24.12 -12.32
CA THR A 108 19.21 24.41 -11.14
C THR A 108 19.89 25.78 -11.26
N GLU A 109 20.38 26.14 -12.45
CA GLU A 109 20.97 27.47 -12.74
C GLU A 109 19.97 28.61 -12.53
N GLU A 110 18.74 28.48 -13.04
CA GLU A 110 17.71 29.52 -12.92
C GLU A 110 17.18 29.64 -11.48
N THR A 111 16.97 28.51 -10.79
CA THR A 111 16.48 28.50 -9.40
C THR A 111 17.49 29.07 -8.42
N ALA A 112 18.80 28.90 -8.65
CA ALA A 112 19.85 29.50 -7.82
C ALA A 112 19.83 31.05 -7.80
N GLN A 113 19.12 31.68 -8.73
CA GLN A 113 18.97 33.14 -8.80
C GLN A 113 17.82 33.67 -7.92
N PHE A 114 17.04 32.80 -7.28
CA PHE A 114 15.93 33.17 -6.40
C PHE A 114 16.33 33.01 -4.94
N PRO A 115 16.63 34.12 -4.20
CA PRO A 115 16.99 34.05 -2.79
C PRO A 115 15.85 33.53 -1.90
N GLU A 116 14.60 33.58 -2.37
CA GLU A 116 13.44 33.06 -1.67
C GLU A 116 13.37 31.52 -1.66
N LEU A 117 14.17 30.82 -2.48
CA LEU A 117 14.17 29.36 -2.59
C LEU A 117 15.26 28.73 -1.73
N THR A 118 14.87 27.87 -0.80
CA THR A 118 15.81 27.04 -0.02
C THR A 118 15.77 25.60 -0.55
N PRO A 119 16.87 25.01 -1.04
CA PRO A 119 16.86 23.64 -1.52
C PRO A 119 16.42 22.64 -0.44
N GLN A 120 15.57 21.67 -0.82
CA GLN A 120 15.31 20.51 0.02
C GLN A 120 16.50 19.54 0.02
N SER A 121 16.46 18.53 0.89
CA SER A 121 17.51 17.51 1.03
C SER A 121 17.92 16.86 -0.31
N GLU A 122 19.18 16.42 -0.40
CA GLU A 122 19.72 15.74 -1.59
C GLU A 122 18.89 14.54 -2.04
N THR A 123 18.26 13.82 -1.11
CA THR A 123 17.38 12.68 -1.44
C THR A 123 16.15 13.10 -2.26
N GLU A 124 15.70 14.35 -2.11
CA GLU A 124 14.58 14.92 -2.85
C GLU A 124 14.98 15.65 -4.13
N GLN A 125 16.28 15.71 -4.43
CA GLN A 125 16.80 16.18 -5.72
C GLN A 125 16.94 14.97 -6.65
N ARG A 126 16.11 14.90 -7.70
CA ARG A 126 16.02 13.75 -8.62
C ARG A 126 16.34 14.16 -10.06
N PRO A 127 16.53 13.22 -10.99
CA PRO A 127 16.81 13.54 -12.40
C PRO A 127 15.75 14.44 -13.06
N HIS A 128 14.47 14.25 -12.71
CA HIS A 128 13.33 15.01 -13.24
C HIS A 128 12.55 15.77 -12.16
N LYS A 129 13.15 16.02 -10.99
CA LYS A 129 12.54 16.80 -9.89
C LYS A 129 13.61 17.62 -9.20
N VAL A 130 13.39 18.93 -9.11
CA VAL A 130 14.22 19.86 -8.31
C VAL A 130 13.32 20.52 -7.27
N SER A 131 13.64 20.35 -5.99
CA SER A 131 12.71 20.59 -4.88
C SER A 131 13.21 21.69 -3.95
N PHE A 132 12.34 22.61 -3.55
CA PHE A 132 12.65 23.75 -2.68
C PHE A 132 11.61 23.94 -1.58
N PHE A 133 11.98 24.70 -0.56
CA PHE A 133 11.08 25.37 0.37
C PHE A 133 10.95 26.84 -0.03
N VAL A 134 9.73 27.36 0.03
CA VAL A 134 9.38 28.76 -0.21
C VAL A 134 8.25 29.18 0.72
N GLU A 135 8.28 30.42 1.21
CA GLU A 135 7.20 30.95 2.04
C GLU A 135 5.95 31.24 1.19
N LYS A 136 4.75 30.98 1.77
CA LYS A 136 3.45 31.15 1.09
C LYS A 136 3.24 32.53 0.45
N ILE A 137 3.76 33.58 1.09
CA ILE A 137 3.64 34.97 0.63
C ILE A 137 4.46 35.21 -0.66
N GLU A 138 5.63 34.58 -0.79
CA GLU A 138 6.52 34.73 -1.95
C GLU A 138 6.23 33.72 -3.06
N ALA A 139 5.61 32.57 -2.73
CA ALA A 139 5.40 31.44 -3.64
C ALA A 139 4.80 31.84 -5.00
N LEU A 140 3.69 32.61 -5.01
CA LEU A 140 3.02 33.02 -6.25
C LEU A 140 3.93 33.87 -7.17
N LYS A 141 4.71 34.77 -6.58
CA LYS A 141 5.63 35.65 -7.31
C LYS A 141 6.80 34.86 -7.88
N VAL A 142 7.36 33.94 -7.09
CA VAL A 142 8.46 33.05 -7.51
C VAL A 142 7.99 32.14 -8.63
N ILE A 143 6.85 31.46 -8.47
CA ILE A 143 6.29 30.52 -9.45
C ILE A 143 6.12 31.20 -10.82
N ARG A 144 5.48 32.38 -10.85
CA ARG A 144 5.27 33.12 -12.11
C ARG A 144 6.60 33.49 -12.77
N SER A 145 7.51 34.09 -12.01
CA SER A 145 8.79 34.58 -12.55
C SER A 145 9.71 33.46 -13.01
N LEU A 146 9.77 32.36 -12.25
CA LEU A 146 10.57 31.19 -12.57
C LEU A 146 10.01 30.46 -13.80
N SER A 147 8.69 30.30 -13.90
CA SER A 147 8.04 29.70 -15.07
C SER A 147 8.39 30.45 -16.35
N GLU A 148 8.28 31.79 -16.35
CA GLU A 148 8.63 32.62 -17.52
C GLU A 148 10.10 32.51 -17.93
N ARG A 149 11.02 32.41 -16.96
CA ARG A 149 12.46 32.25 -17.23
C ARG A 149 12.79 30.90 -17.85
N LEU A 150 12.22 29.83 -17.29
CA LEU A 150 12.43 28.46 -17.78
C LEU A 150 11.85 28.29 -19.18
N GLU A 151 10.66 28.85 -19.46
CA GLU A 151 10.06 28.84 -20.79
C GLU A 151 10.93 29.60 -21.81
N LYS A 152 11.48 30.77 -21.45
CA LYS A 152 12.42 31.52 -22.31
C LYS A 152 13.71 30.75 -22.62
N ARG A 153 14.10 29.83 -21.74
CA ARG A 153 15.23 28.91 -21.94
C ARG A 153 14.85 27.66 -22.75
N GLY A 154 13.62 27.57 -23.24
CA GLY A 154 13.12 26.47 -24.08
C GLY A 154 12.72 25.22 -23.30
N LEU A 155 12.48 25.36 -21.99
CA LEU A 155 12.05 24.24 -21.14
C LEU A 155 10.54 24.19 -20.99
N ASP A 156 9.99 22.98 -21.08
CA ASP A 156 8.60 22.69 -20.72
C ASP A 156 8.56 22.20 -19.28
N VAL A 157 8.25 23.11 -18.36
CA VAL A 157 8.22 22.81 -16.92
C VAL A 157 6.83 22.94 -16.33
N LYS A 158 6.67 22.34 -15.16
CA LYS A 158 5.53 22.46 -14.28
C LYS A 158 6.04 22.68 -12.87
N LEU A 159 5.42 23.65 -12.20
CA LEU A 159 5.75 24.01 -10.83
C LEU A 159 4.60 23.54 -9.94
N VAL A 160 4.89 22.66 -8.99
CA VAL A 160 3.92 22.10 -8.05
C VAL A 160 4.21 22.66 -6.67
N TYR A 161 3.27 23.44 -6.13
CA TYR A 161 3.36 23.95 -4.77
C TYR A 161 2.41 23.16 -3.86
N SER A 162 2.90 22.67 -2.73
CA SER A 162 2.13 21.80 -1.83
C SER A 162 2.59 21.93 -0.37
N ASN A 163 1.77 21.45 0.58
CA ASN A 163 2.05 21.45 2.02
C ASN A 163 2.45 22.84 2.56
N GLU A 164 1.87 23.91 2.00
CA GLU A 164 2.12 25.32 2.33
C GLU A 164 3.58 25.81 2.23
N THR A 165 4.53 24.99 1.79
CA THR A 165 5.94 25.42 1.70
C THR A 165 6.75 24.72 0.62
N ALA A 166 6.39 23.52 0.20
CA ALA A 166 7.17 22.76 -0.76
C ALA A 166 6.88 23.24 -2.19
N LEU A 167 7.93 23.54 -2.95
CA LEU A 167 7.87 23.86 -4.37
C LEU A 167 8.73 22.87 -5.16
N ASP A 168 8.10 22.12 -6.06
CA ASP A 168 8.76 21.17 -6.94
C ASP A 168 8.74 21.68 -8.38
N VAL A 169 9.91 21.69 -9.05
CA VAL A 169 10.05 21.95 -10.47
C VAL A 169 10.22 20.64 -11.21
N LEU A 170 9.28 20.33 -12.10
CA LEU A 170 9.15 19.07 -12.81
C LEU A 170 9.06 19.32 -14.33
N PRO A 171 9.32 18.32 -15.20
CA PRO A 171 8.89 18.36 -16.59
C PRO A 171 7.38 18.57 -16.70
N LYS A 172 6.92 19.30 -17.72
CA LYS A 172 5.49 19.58 -17.94
C LYS A 172 4.63 18.32 -18.07
N GLY A 173 5.21 17.26 -18.65
CA GLY A 173 4.56 15.95 -18.80
C GLY A 173 4.52 15.10 -17.53
N ALA A 174 5.17 15.52 -16.44
CA ALA A 174 5.18 14.82 -15.16
C ALA A 174 4.01 15.25 -14.26
N GLY A 175 3.88 14.57 -13.12
CA GLY A 175 2.80 14.75 -12.15
C GLY A 175 2.12 13.43 -11.83
N LYS A 176 1.46 13.36 -10.67
CA LYS A 176 0.75 12.15 -10.24
C LYS A 176 -0.37 11.78 -11.23
N GLY A 177 -1.13 12.76 -11.71
CA GLY A 177 -2.20 12.53 -12.69
C GLY A 177 -1.68 12.07 -14.06
N GLN A 178 -0.59 12.67 -14.55
CA GLN A 178 0.02 12.33 -15.84
C GLN A 178 0.68 10.95 -15.80
N ALA A 179 1.34 10.61 -14.69
CA ALA A 179 1.88 9.26 -14.48
C ALA A 179 0.76 8.20 -14.46
N LEU A 180 -0.38 8.49 -13.80
CA LEU A 180 -1.55 7.62 -13.85
C LEU A 180 -2.12 7.50 -15.26
N ALA A 181 -2.30 8.61 -15.98
CA ALA A 181 -2.79 8.59 -17.36
C ALA A 181 -1.89 7.76 -18.29
N TYR A 182 -0.57 7.88 -18.13
CA TYR A 182 0.41 7.04 -18.82
C TYR A 182 0.23 5.55 -18.53
N LEU A 183 0.08 5.18 -17.24
CA LEU A 183 -0.17 3.79 -16.85
C LEU A 183 -1.47 3.24 -17.43
N LEU A 184 -2.56 4.02 -17.42
CA LEU A 184 -3.84 3.60 -17.99
C LEU A 184 -3.76 3.39 -19.50
N GLU A 185 -3.04 4.26 -20.23
CA GLU A 185 -2.82 4.05 -21.66
C GLU A 185 -1.95 2.82 -21.92
N LYS A 186 -0.91 2.58 -21.10
CA LYS A 186 -0.09 1.36 -21.18
C LYS A 186 -0.93 0.10 -20.98
N PHE A 187 -1.79 0.08 -19.97
CA PHE A 187 -2.72 -1.04 -19.75
C PHE A 187 -3.69 -1.23 -20.92
N LYS A 188 -4.20 -0.16 -21.50
CA LYS A 188 -5.09 -0.22 -22.65
C LYS A 188 -4.39 -0.78 -23.89
N ILE A 189 -3.15 -0.37 -24.16
CA ILE A 189 -2.32 -0.92 -25.25
C ILE A 189 -2.09 -2.43 -25.04
N ASP A 190 -1.84 -2.84 -23.80
CA ASP A 190 -1.66 -4.24 -23.43
C ASP A 190 -2.98 -5.06 -23.41
N GLY A 191 -4.13 -4.43 -23.69
CA GLY A 191 -5.44 -5.08 -23.64
C GLY A 191 -5.90 -5.43 -22.22
N LYS A 192 -5.32 -4.79 -21.20
CA LYS A 192 -5.54 -5.03 -19.75
C LYS A 192 -6.12 -3.81 -19.05
N MET A 193 -6.93 -3.00 -19.74
CA MET A 193 -7.57 -1.82 -19.17
C MET A 193 -8.35 -2.21 -17.89
N PRO A 194 -8.09 -1.57 -16.75
CA PRO A 194 -8.78 -1.90 -15.51
C PRO A 194 -10.28 -1.63 -15.59
N VAL A 195 -11.07 -2.43 -14.88
CA VAL A 195 -12.53 -2.24 -14.81
C VAL A 195 -12.85 -0.97 -14.01
N ASN A 196 -12.21 -0.79 -12.85
CA ASN A 196 -12.37 0.37 -12.00
C ASN A 196 -11.02 0.95 -11.58
N THR A 197 -10.95 2.28 -11.44
CA THR A 197 -9.80 2.99 -10.87
C THR A 197 -10.27 3.92 -9.76
N LEU A 198 -9.75 3.73 -8.55
CA LEU A 198 -10.00 4.60 -7.40
C LEU A 198 -8.71 5.37 -7.07
N VAL A 199 -8.76 6.69 -7.13
CA VAL A 199 -7.68 7.59 -6.71
C VAL A 199 -7.94 8.13 -5.31
N CYS A 200 -6.89 8.21 -4.49
CA CYS A 200 -6.96 8.68 -3.10
C CYS A 200 -5.89 9.73 -2.85
N GLY A 201 -6.26 10.85 -2.23
CA GLY A 201 -5.32 11.91 -1.89
C GLY A 201 -5.82 12.83 -0.78
N ASP A 202 -4.92 13.68 -0.29
CA ASP A 202 -5.19 14.64 0.79
C ASP A 202 -4.65 16.04 0.47
N SER A 203 -3.73 16.22 -0.48
CA SER A 203 -3.05 17.51 -0.68
C SER A 203 -3.08 18.00 -2.14
N GLY A 204 -2.57 19.21 -2.37
CA GLY A 204 -2.59 19.85 -3.70
C GLY A 204 -1.85 19.07 -4.79
N ASN A 205 -0.83 18.28 -4.43
CA ASN A 205 -0.10 17.47 -5.42
C ASN A 205 -0.92 16.27 -5.94
N ASP A 206 -2.04 15.95 -5.29
CA ASP A 206 -2.97 14.88 -5.67
C ASP A 206 -4.07 15.34 -6.62
N ALA A 207 -4.33 16.65 -6.71
CA ALA A 207 -5.47 17.23 -7.44
C ALA A 207 -5.60 16.69 -8.88
N GLU A 208 -4.48 16.48 -9.56
CA GLU A 208 -4.49 15.98 -10.93
C GLU A 208 -4.90 14.51 -11.06
N LEU A 209 -4.74 13.69 -10.02
CA LEU A 209 -5.26 12.32 -10.02
C LEU A 209 -6.78 12.32 -10.23
N PHE A 210 -7.48 13.25 -9.57
CA PHE A 210 -8.93 13.41 -9.66
C PHE A 210 -9.39 13.98 -11.01
N SER A 211 -8.47 14.54 -11.81
CA SER A 211 -8.76 15.05 -13.14
C SER A 211 -8.63 13.98 -14.24
N VAL A 212 -8.08 12.80 -13.90
CA VAL A 212 -7.92 11.71 -14.86
C VAL A 212 -9.31 11.18 -15.27
N PRO A 213 -9.62 11.08 -16.58
CA PRO A 213 -10.93 10.61 -17.03
C PRO A 213 -11.26 9.19 -16.56
N GLY A 214 -12.51 8.99 -16.12
CA GLY A 214 -13.03 7.66 -15.78
C GLY A 214 -12.63 7.12 -14.40
N VAL A 215 -11.97 7.92 -13.55
CA VAL A 215 -11.63 7.51 -12.19
C VAL A 215 -12.76 7.82 -11.20
N TYR A 216 -12.85 6.98 -10.17
CA TYR A 216 -13.45 7.34 -8.89
C TYR A 216 -12.39 8.01 -8.02
N GLY A 217 -12.77 9.00 -7.21
CA GLY A 217 -11.86 9.76 -6.37
C GLY A 217 -12.36 9.90 -4.94
N VAL A 218 -11.44 9.76 -3.98
CA VAL A 218 -11.69 10.08 -2.57
C VAL A 218 -10.65 11.06 -2.04
N MET A 219 -11.14 12.21 -1.57
CA MET A 219 -10.39 13.08 -0.67
C MET A 219 -10.67 12.57 0.74
N VAL A 220 -9.63 12.21 1.50
CA VAL A 220 -9.79 11.76 2.89
C VAL A 220 -10.25 12.92 3.79
N SER A 221 -10.87 12.64 4.93
CA SER A 221 -11.47 13.70 5.76
C SER A 221 -10.48 14.74 6.30
N ASN A 222 -9.21 14.39 6.31
CA ASN A 222 -8.08 15.23 6.70
C ASN A 222 -7.40 15.92 5.51
N ALA A 223 -8.06 16.00 4.36
CA ALA A 223 -7.54 16.71 3.20
C ALA A 223 -7.26 18.18 3.52
N GLN A 224 -6.16 18.70 2.97
CA GLN A 224 -5.72 20.07 3.12
C GLN A 224 -6.59 21.03 2.30
N GLU A 225 -6.55 22.30 2.70
CA GLU A 225 -7.41 23.34 2.15
C GLU A 225 -7.25 23.49 0.63
N GLU A 226 -6.03 23.34 0.09
CA GLU A 226 -5.79 23.49 -1.34
C GLU A 226 -6.47 22.41 -2.19
N LEU A 227 -6.58 21.16 -1.71
CA LEU A 227 -7.28 20.10 -2.44
C LEU A 227 -8.80 20.30 -2.35
N LEU A 228 -9.31 20.73 -1.20
CA LEU A 228 -10.72 21.04 -1.01
C LEU A 228 -11.16 22.24 -1.88
N GLN A 229 -10.31 23.27 -1.98
CA GLN A 229 -10.53 24.40 -2.86
C GLN A 229 -10.52 23.96 -4.32
N TRP A 230 -9.52 23.18 -4.73
CA TRP A 230 -9.47 22.61 -6.08
C TRP A 230 -10.75 21.84 -6.41
N HIS A 231 -11.24 21.00 -5.49
CA HIS A 231 -12.48 20.27 -5.69
C HIS A 231 -13.69 21.19 -5.83
N ALA A 232 -13.81 22.22 -4.99
CA ALA A 232 -14.91 23.18 -5.07
C ALA A 232 -14.97 23.91 -6.42
N GLU A 233 -13.81 24.18 -7.02
CA GLU A 233 -13.66 24.88 -8.30
C GLU A 233 -13.81 23.96 -9.52
N ASN A 234 -13.32 22.72 -9.45
CA ASN A 234 -13.14 21.85 -10.61
C ASN A 234 -14.04 20.62 -10.63
N ALA A 235 -14.46 20.12 -9.45
CA ALA A 235 -15.06 18.79 -9.31
C ALA A 235 -16.32 18.74 -8.44
N ARG A 236 -16.84 19.88 -7.95
CA ARG A 236 -17.96 19.96 -7.00
C ARG A 236 -19.21 19.16 -7.40
N ASN A 237 -19.48 19.06 -8.70
CA ASN A 237 -20.65 18.37 -9.25
C ASN A 237 -20.31 16.99 -9.84
N ASN A 238 -19.09 16.49 -9.66
CA ASN A 238 -18.68 15.18 -10.16
C ASN A 238 -19.11 14.09 -9.17
N PRO A 239 -20.10 13.24 -9.50
CA PRO A 239 -20.58 12.20 -8.59
C PRO A 239 -19.54 11.11 -8.31
N ASN A 240 -18.48 11.02 -9.12
CA ASN A 240 -17.41 10.05 -8.94
C ASN A 240 -16.31 10.55 -8.00
N ILE A 241 -16.44 11.75 -7.42
CA ILE A 241 -15.49 12.29 -6.44
C ILE A 241 -16.23 12.57 -5.15
N ILE A 242 -15.70 12.07 -4.04
CA ILE A 242 -16.26 12.29 -2.70
C ILE A 242 -15.22 12.86 -1.76
N HIS A 243 -15.70 13.60 -0.75
CA HIS A 243 -14.95 13.90 0.46
C HIS A 243 -15.40 12.92 1.54
N ALA A 244 -14.52 12.03 1.97
CA ALA A 244 -14.80 11.04 2.99
C ALA A 244 -15.02 11.70 4.36
N THR A 245 -15.80 11.03 5.21
CA THR A 245 -15.89 11.41 6.64
C THR A 245 -14.79 10.77 7.46
N GLU A 246 -14.22 9.67 6.96
CA GLU A 246 -13.14 8.93 7.59
C GLU A 246 -11.75 9.44 7.16
N ARG A 247 -10.80 9.33 8.10
CA ARG A 247 -9.42 9.82 7.96
C ARG A 247 -8.53 8.76 7.29
N CYS A 248 -7.56 9.21 6.50
CA CYS A 248 -6.54 8.37 5.87
C CYS A 248 -7.09 7.05 5.26
N ALA A 249 -6.46 5.90 5.51
CA ALA A 249 -6.85 4.59 4.97
C ALA A 249 -8.31 4.20 5.28
N ALA A 250 -8.90 4.69 6.38
CA ALA A 250 -10.30 4.46 6.66
C ALA A 250 -11.22 5.19 5.67
N GLY A 251 -10.81 6.37 5.18
CA GLY A 251 -11.47 7.08 4.08
C GLY A 251 -11.43 6.31 2.76
N ILE A 252 -10.32 5.62 2.47
CA ILE A 252 -10.20 4.74 1.30
C ILE A 252 -11.19 3.57 1.40
N ILE A 253 -11.25 2.91 2.56
CA ILE A 253 -12.22 1.84 2.84
C ILE A 253 -13.66 2.35 2.68
N GLN A 254 -13.96 3.54 3.22
CA GLN A 254 -15.28 4.16 3.06
C GLN A 254 -15.65 4.38 1.59
N ALA A 255 -14.70 4.87 0.78
CA ALA A 255 -14.93 5.15 -0.63
C ALA A 255 -15.23 3.88 -1.45
N ILE A 256 -14.53 2.78 -1.16
CA ILE A 256 -14.81 1.47 -1.78
C ILE A 256 -16.28 1.09 -1.58
N GLY A 257 -16.81 1.26 -0.36
CA GLY A 257 -18.22 1.00 -0.07
C GLY A 257 -19.17 1.97 -0.76
N ASN A 258 -18.85 3.27 -0.74
CA ASN A 258 -19.69 4.32 -1.33
C ASN A 258 -19.86 4.13 -2.85
N PHE A 259 -18.76 3.85 -3.55
CA PHE A 259 -18.77 3.59 -4.99
C PHE A 259 -19.12 2.14 -5.36
N SER A 260 -19.45 1.29 -4.38
CA SER A 260 -19.78 -0.13 -4.59
C SER A 260 -18.69 -0.90 -5.35
N LEU A 261 -17.42 -0.64 -5.04
CA LEU A 261 -16.24 -1.23 -5.70
C LEU A 261 -15.84 -2.61 -5.15
N GLY A 262 -16.58 -3.13 -4.16
CA GLY A 262 -16.37 -4.44 -3.55
C GLY A 262 -16.56 -4.44 -2.03
N PRO A 263 -16.16 -5.51 -1.33
CA PRO A 263 -16.22 -5.59 0.12
C PRO A 263 -15.42 -4.48 0.81
N ASN A 264 -16.06 -3.73 1.71
CA ASN A 264 -15.45 -2.63 2.44
C ASN A 264 -15.41 -2.84 3.97
N VAL A 265 -15.64 -4.06 4.44
CA VAL A 265 -15.53 -4.42 5.86
C VAL A 265 -14.22 -5.16 6.08
N SER A 266 -13.30 -4.57 6.83
CA SER A 266 -12.02 -5.20 7.12
C SER A 266 -12.20 -6.46 7.98
N PRO A 267 -11.53 -7.59 7.67
CA PRO A 267 -11.49 -8.75 8.55
C PRO A 267 -11.02 -8.41 9.98
N ARG A 268 -10.22 -7.34 10.13
CA ARG A 268 -9.74 -6.85 11.44
C ARG A 268 -10.85 -6.27 12.32
N ASP A 269 -11.95 -5.80 11.73
CA ASP A 269 -13.10 -5.22 12.46
C ASP A 269 -14.08 -6.29 12.98
N ILE A 270 -13.99 -7.52 12.45
CA ILE A 270 -14.91 -8.61 12.75
C ILE A 270 -14.46 -9.31 14.01
N ARG A 271 -15.16 -9.11 15.13
CA ARG A 271 -14.82 -9.72 16.44
C ARG A 271 -15.10 -11.21 16.50
N ASP A 272 -16.20 -11.64 15.89
CA ASP A 272 -16.62 -13.04 15.86
C ASP A 272 -16.33 -13.64 14.49
N PHE A 273 -15.22 -14.39 14.39
CA PHE A 273 -14.80 -15.05 13.16
C PHE A 273 -15.77 -16.13 12.65
N GLN A 274 -16.74 -16.57 13.46
CA GLN A 274 -17.82 -17.48 13.04
C GLN A 274 -18.98 -16.72 12.37
N LYS A 275 -19.12 -15.42 12.63
CA LYS A 275 -20.11 -14.53 12.00
C LYS A 275 -19.57 -13.80 10.77
N CYS A 276 -18.31 -14.05 10.40
CA CYS A 276 -17.68 -13.57 9.17
C CYS A 276 -18.32 -14.27 7.95
N LYS A 277 -19.58 -13.95 7.67
CA LYS A 277 -20.28 -14.35 6.44
C LYS A 277 -19.88 -13.38 5.35
N VAL A 278 -18.63 -13.47 4.91
CA VAL A 278 -18.22 -12.81 3.68
C VAL A 278 -18.55 -13.80 2.57
N GLU A 279 -19.27 -13.35 1.55
CA GLU A 279 -19.64 -14.17 0.39
C GLU A 279 -18.42 -14.67 -0.41
N ILE A 280 -17.22 -14.17 -0.08
CA ILE A 280 -15.95 -14.50 -0.69
C ILE A 280 -15.09 -15.26 0.33
N PHE A 281 -15.23 -16.59 0.36
CA PHE A 281 -14.29 -17.45 1.05
C PHE A 281 -13.27 -18.00 0.07
N ASN A 282 -12.04 -17.48 0.13
CA ASN A 282 -10.92 -17.95 -0.66
C ASN A 282 -9.71 -18.23 0.24
N SER A 283 -8.67 -18.85 -0.31
CA SER A 283 -7.44 -19.21 0.40
C SER A 283 -6.74 -18.00 1.03
N SER A 284 -6.87 -16.81 0.44
CA SER A 284 -6.21 -15.59 0.91
C SER A 284 -6.93 -15.01 2.13
N HIS A 285 -8.26 -15.00 2.11
CA HIS A 285 -9.08 -14.67 3.26
C HIS A 285 -8.81 -15.62 4.45
N GLU A 286 -8.64 -16.92 4.20
CA GLU A 286 -8.29 -17.88 5.25
C GLU A 286 -6.94 -17.56 5.92
N VAL A 287 -5.91 -17.24 5.12
CA VAL A 287 -4.59 -16.84 5.65
C VAL A 287 -4.70 -15.58 6.51
N VAL A 288 -5.38 -14.54 6.03
CA VAL A 288 -5.58 -13.30 6.78
C VAL A 288 -6.34 -13.57 8.08
N LYS A 289 -7.42 -14.35 8.02
CA LYS A 289 -8.24 -14.73 9.17
C LYS A 289 -7.41 -15.45 10.23
N PHE A 290 -6.56 -16.40 9.83
CA PHE A 290 -5.69 -17.12 10.75
C PHE A 290 -4.74 -16.19 11.51
N TYR A 291 -4.01 -15.30 10.82
CA TYR A 291 -3.05 -14.43 11.50
C TYR A 291 -3.71 -13.33 12.34
N LEU A 292 -4.91 -12.86 11.97
CA LEU A 292 -5.69 -11.97 12.83
C LEU A 292 -6.16 -12.69 14.11
N PHE A 293 -6.56 -13.96 13.99
CA PHE A 293 -6.84 -14.78 15.16
C PHE A 293 -5.57 -14.98 16.02
N TYR A 294 -4.43 -15.28 15.40
CA TYR A 294 -3.15 -15.48 16.08
C TYR A 294 -2.69 -14.22 16.83
N GLU A 295 -2.81 -13.03 16.22
CA GLU A 295 -2.55 -11.75 16.89
C GLU A 295 -3.44 -11.59 18.14
N ARG A 296 -4.75 -11.75 17.98
CA ARG A 296 -5.72 -11.61 19.08
C ARG A 296 -5.48 -12.63 20.19
N TRP A 297 -5.05 -13.84 19.83
CA TRP A 297 -4.70 -14.90 20.77
C TRP A 297 -3.52 -14.50 21.66
N ARG A 298 -2.43 -14.04 21.05
CA ARG A 298 -1.24 -13.56 21.79
C ARG A 298 -1.52 -12.32 22.64
N ARG A 299 -2.51 -11.51 22.24
CA ARG A 299 -2.93 -10.31 22.99
C ARG A 299 -4.03 -10.57 24.03
N ALA A 300 -4.47 -11.82 24.19
CA ALA A 300 -5.59 -12.22 25.05
C ALA A 300 -6.93 -11.50 24.73
N GLU A 301 -7.15 -11.12 23.48
CA GLU A 301 -8.40 -10.49 23.01
C GLU A 301 -9.48 -11.53 22.64
N VAL A 302 -9.11 -12.82 22.65
CA VAL A 302 -10.03 -13.96 22.50
C VAL A 302 -9.88 -14.92 23.69
N ALA A 303 -10.96 -15.65 23.99
CA ALA A 303 -11.00 -16.57 25.12
C ALA A 303 -10.08 -17.79 24.91
N LYS A 304 -9.36 -18.20 25.95
CA LYS A 304 -8.39 -19.31 25.90
C LYS A 304 -9.03 -20.68 25.62
N ASN A 305 -10.32 -20.84 25.85
CA ASN A 305 -11.06 -22.07 25.57
C ASN A 305 -11.53 -22.19 24.10
N MET A 306 -11.26 -21.19 23.26
CA MET A 306 -11.65 -21.20 21.85
C MET A 306 -10.81 -22.25 21.09
N GLN A 307 -11.45 -23.33 20.60
CA GLN A 307 -10.77 -24.51 20.02
C GLN A 307 -10.23 -24.30 18.59
N THR A 308 -10.17 -23.06 18.10
CA THR A 308 -9.95 -22.74 16.68
C THR A 308 -8.72 -23.40 16.04
N PRO A 309 -7.51 -23.44 16.66
CA PRO A 309 -6.31 -23.98 16.02
C PRO A 309 -6.41 -25.47 15.66
N LYS A 310 -6.95 -26.30 16.56
CA LYS A 310 -7.05 -27.75 16.33
C LYS A 310 -8.00 -28.11 15.18
N LEU A 311 -8.93 -27.21 14.85
CA LEU A 311 -9.94 -27.43 13.82
C LEU A 311 -9.46 -27.04 12.42
N ILE A 312 -8.40 -26.24 12.30
CA ILE A 312 -7.91 -25.73 11.00
C ILE A 312 -6.68 -26.48 10.49
N PHE A 313 -5.86 -27.08 11.34
CA PHE A 313 -4.67 -27.79 10.87
C PHE A 313 -4.89 -29.30 10.76
N PHE A 314 -4.21 -29.91 9.79
CA PHE A 314 -4.16 -31.37 9.67
C PHE A 314 -3.39 -31.98 10.85
N PRO A 315 -3.92 -33.02 11.53
CA PRO A 315 -3.26 -33.60 12.71
C PRO A 315 -1.86 -34.17 12.45
N PHE A 316 -1.57 -34.60 11.22
CA PHE A 316 -0.24 -35.07 10.81
C PHE A 316 0.50 -34.04 9.95
N GLY A 317 0.05 -32.78 9.98
CA GLY A 317 0.70 -31.70 9.26
C GLY A 317 2.07 -31.38 9.84
N THR A 318 2.90 -30.79 8.98
CA THR A 318 4.27 -30.41 9.31
C THR A 318 4.45 -28.90 9.22
N PHE A 319 5.18 -28.34 10.19
CA PHE A 319 5.70 -26.98 10.16
C PHE A 319 7.22 -27.01 10.03
N VAL A 320 7.76 -26.35 9.02
CA VAL A 320 9.21 -26.11 8.87
C VAL A 320 9.51 -24.70 9.33
N HIS A 321 10.15 -24.60 10.49
CA HIS A 321 10.56 -23.33 11.11
C HIS A 321 11.64 -22.65 10.25
N PRO A 322 11.73 -21.30 10.24
CA PRO A 322 12.78 -20.57 9.51
C PRO A 322 14.23 -20.98 9.78
N SER A 323 14.51 -21.61 10.92
CA SER A 323 15.82 -22.19 11.26
C SER A 323 16.12 -23.52 10.54
N GLY A 324 15.18 -24.05 9.77
CA GLY A 324 15.26 -25.35 9.09
C GLY A 324 14.79 -26.53 9.93
N VAL A 325 14.36 -26.31 11.18
CA VAL A 325 13.86 -27.37 12.05
C VAL A 325 12.43 -27.75 11.66
N GLU A 326 12.22 -29.03 11.39
CA GLU A 326 10.90 -29.60 11.15
C GLU A 326 10.20 -29.97 12.47
N GLN A 327 8.94 -29.56 12.61
CA GLN A 327 8.11 -29.79 13.79
C GLN A 327 6.72 -30.29 13.38
N SER A 328 6.11 -31.13 14.21
CA SER A 328 4.71 -31.49 14.00
C SER A 328 3.81 -30.31 14.33
N VAL A 329 2.75 -30.12 13.54
CA VAL A 329 1.74 -29.08 13.79
C VAL A 329 1.15 -29.19 15.20
N ASN A 330 0.92 -30.41 15.72
CA ASN A 330 0.40 -30.60 17.08
C ASN A 330 1.34 -30.00 18.13
N HIS A 331 2.65 -30.19 17.97
CA HIS A 331 3.64 -29.54 18.82
C HIS A 331 3.52 -28.01 18.74
N CYS A 332 3.44 -27.45 17.54
CA CYS A 332 3.30 -26.00 17.34
C CYS A 332 1.99 -25.45 17.96
N ILE A 333 0.87 -26.19 17.88
CA ILE A 333 -0.40 -25.82 18.52
C ILE A 333 -0.25 -25.82 20.04
N ASP A 334 0.44 -26.80 20.63
CA ASP A 334 0.68 -26.87 22.06
C ASP A 334 1.57 -25.72 22.55
N VAL A 335 2.57 -25.31 21.77
CA VAL A 335 3.39 -24.12 22.07
C VAL A 335 2.55 -22.84 21.92
N MET A 336 1.77 -22.69 20.84
CA MET A 336 0.86 -21.56 20.65
C MET A 336 -0.14 -21.42 21.82
N ALA A 337 -0.63 -22.53 22.36
CA ALA A 337 -1.54 -22.51 23.52
C ALA A 337 -0.91 -21.89 24.77
N ARG A 338 0.42 -22.00 24.93
CA ARG A 338 1.20 -21.40 26.03
C ARG A 338 1.48 -19.91 25.81
N LEU A 339 1.46 -19.45 24.56
CA LEU A 339 1.64 -18.04 24.19
C LEU A 339 0.36 -17.20 24.31
N HIS A 340 -0.76 -17.76 24.77
CA HIS A 340 -1.98 -16.96 24.98
C HIS A 340 -1.70 -15.82 25.98
N GLY A 341 -1.95 -14.59 25.54
CA GLY A 341 -1.75 -13.39 26.36
C GLY A 341 -0.29 -12.96 26.57
N ASP A 342 0.70 -13.61 25.95
CA ASP A 342 2.12 -13.25 26.12
C ASP A 342 2.47 -11.84 25.61
N LYS A 343 1.62 -11.27 24.74
CA LYS A 343 1.71 -9.92 24.21
C LYS A 343 0.58 -9.00 24.70
N GLN A 344 -0.15 -9.39 25.74
CA GLN A 344 -1.22 -8.56 26.31
C GLN A 344 -0.66 -7.20 26.78
N GLY A 345 -1.38 -6.12 26.46
CA GLY A 345 -0.96 -4.76 26.82
C GLY A 345 0.21 -4.18 26.01
N THR A 346 0.71 -4.89 25.00
CA THR A 346 1.76 -4.41 24.09
C THR A 346 1.18 -3.92 22.75
N ASN A 347 1.99 -3.19 21.97
CA ASN A 347 1.70 -2.77 20.60
C ASN A 347 1.92 -3.90 19.56
N TYR A 348 1.81 -5.17 19.98
CA TYR A 348 2.01 -6.31 19.09
C TYR A 348 1.02 -6.29 17.92
N ARG A 349 1.55 -6.42 16.70
CA ARG A 349 0.77 -6.50 15.46
C ARG A 349 1.32 -7.59 14.55
N ILE A 350 0.42 -8.22 13.82
CA ILE A 350 0.70 -9.14 12.73
C ILE A 350 -0.03 -8.67 11.48
N TRP A 351 0.63 -8.75 10.34
CA TRP A 351 -0.01 -8.64 9.04
C TRP A 351 0.65 -9.59 8.05
N VAL A 352 -0.09 -9.88 6.99
CA VAL A 352 0.44 -10.56 5.81
C VAL A 352 0.57 -9.57 4.67
N ASP A 353 1.50 -9.84 3.78
CA ASP A 353 1.75 -9.05 2.57
C ASP A 353 2.03 -10.01 1.41
N ARG A 354 1.67 -9.61 0.21
CA ARG A 354 1.89 -10.40 -1.00
C ARG A 354 1.23 -11.78 -1.04
N VAL A 355 0.02 -11.94 -0.49
CA VAL A 355 -0.71 -13.20 -0.56
C VAL A 355 -1.02 -13.59 -2.00
N SER A 356 -0.49 -14.74 -2.41
CA SER A 356 -0.69 -15.35 -3.72
C SER A 356 -1.13 -16.78 -3.54
N SER A 357 -2.08 -17.23 -4.35
CA SER A 357 -2.62 -18.59 -4.29
C SER A 357 -2.59 -19.22 -5.67
N ALA A 358 -2.10 -20.45 -5.74
CA ALA A 358 -2.14 -21.28 -6.95
C ALA A 358 -2.77 -22.63 -6.61
N GLN A 359 -3.77 -23.03 -7.38
CA GLN A 359 -4.33 -24.37 -7.27
C GLN A 359 -3.34 -25.39 -7.84
N VAL A 360 -2.95 -26.37 -7.03
CA VAL A 360 -1.95 -27.40 -7.39
C VAL A 360 -2.53 -28.81 -7.45
N GLY A 361 -3.77 -28.99 -7.00
CA GLY A 361 -4.55 -30.22 -7.08
C GLY A 361 -6.05 -29.91 -7.14
N SER A 362 -6.90 -30.94 -7.24
CA SER A 362 -8.36 -30.77 -7.34
C SER A 362 -8.97 -30.01 -6.16
N ASP A 363 -8.40 -30.18 -4.97
CA ASP A 363 -8.88 -29.67 -3.69
C ASP A 363 -7.74 -29.00 -2.89
N THR A 364 -6.62 -28.69 -3.53
CA THR A 364 -5.37 -28.30 -2.87
C THR A 364 -4.78 -27.04 -3.48
N TRP A 365 -4.39 -26.10 -2.63
CA TRP A 365 -3.81 -24.81 -2.99
C TRP A 365 -2.45 -24.62 -2.33
N LEU A 366 -1.51 -24.12 -3.12
CA LEU A 366 -0.24 -23.61 -2.64
C LEU A 366 -0.36 -22.09 -2.47
N VAL A 367 -0.24 -21.62 -1.23
CA VAL A 367 -0.36 -20.20 -0.89
C VAL A 367 1.00 -19.68 -0.44
N LYS A 368 1.43 -18.52 -0.96
CA LYS A 368 2.68 -17.86 -0.58
C LYS A 368 2.43 -16.42 -0.18
N PHE A 369 3.07 -15.98 0.90
CA PHE A 369 2.94 -14.61 1.42
C PHE A 369 4.13 -14.28 2.33
N TYR A 370 4.35 -12.98 2.56
CA TYR A 370 5.18 -12.51 3.66
C TYR A 370 4.35 -12.39 4.93
N LYS A 371 4.82 -12.99 6.00
CA LYS A 371 4.30 -12.79 7.36
C LYS A 371 5.19 -11.77 8.04
N TRP A 372 4.57 -10.77 8.66
CA TRP A 372 5.26 -9.78 9.46
C TRP A 372 4.72 -9.75 10.88
N GLU A 373 5.61 -9.66 11.86
CA GLU A 373 5.30 -9.38 13.25
C GLU A 373 6.04 -8.11 13.69
N SER A 374 5.37 -7.25 14.46
CA SER A 374 6.01 -6.11 15.12
C SER A 374 5.66 -6.06 16.60
N PHE A 375 6.64 -5.78 17.45
CA PHE A 375 6.45 -5.43 18.86
C PHE A 375 7.53 -4.43 19.29
N GLY A 376 7.14 -3.39 20.02
CA GLY A 376 8.03 -2.25 20.28
C GLY A 376 8.49 -1.61 18.97
N GLU A 377 9.80 -1.44 18.83
CA GLU A 377 10.46 -0.96 17.60
C GLU A 377 10.95 -2.10 16.70
N GLU A 378 10.88 -3.35 17.18
CA GLU A 378 11.37 -4.51 16.44
C GLU A 378 10.32 -4.98 15.44
N ARG A 379 10.79 -5.29 14.23
CA ARG A 379 9.99 -5.85 13.14
C ARG A 379 10.69 -7.06 12.56
N HIS A 380 9.95 -8.15 12.49
CA HIS A 380 10.43 -9.44 12.01
C HIS A 380 9.51 -9.95 10.91
N GLY A 381 10.09 -10.70 9.98
CA GLY A 381 9.36 -11.15 8.81
C GLY A 381 9.95 -12.40 8.20
N CYS A 382 9.08 -13.23 7.63
CA CYS A 382 9.45 -14.43 6.90
C CYS A 382 8.61 -14.57 5.64
N LEU A 383 9.18 -15.19 4.62
CA LEU A 383 8.42 -15.78 3.53
C LEU A 383 7.76 -17.06 4.05
N THR A 384 6.45 -17.15 3.92
CA THR A 384 5.66 -18.30 4.32
C THR A 384 5.03 -18.94 3.09
N THR A 385 5.18 -20.27 2.98
CA THR A 385 4.52 -21.11 1.99
C THR A 385 3.64 -22.12 2.71
N VAL A 386 2.36 -22.20 2.31
CA VAL A 386 1.35 -23.05 2.95
C VAL A 386 0.70 -23.93 1.90
N LEU A 387 0.50 -25.20 2.24
CA LEU A 387 -0.36 -26.10 1.50
C LEU A 387 -1.72 -26.17 2.21
N LEU A 388 -2.76 -25.67 1.55
CA LEU A 388 -4.14 -25.72 2.02
C LEU A 388 -4.93 -26.79 1.25
N SER A 389 -5.83 -27.49 1.92
CA SER A 389 -6.80 -28.39 1.30
C SER A 389 -8.23 -28.01 1.69
N SER A 390 -9.18 -28.06 0.76
CA SER A 390 -10.59 -27.74 1.04
C SER A 390 -11.25 -28.87 1.79
N LYS A 391 -12.04 -28.54 2.81
CA LYS A 391 -12.82 -29.52 3.56
C LYS A 391 -14.03 -29.95 2.73
N ALA A 392 -14.09 -31.23 2.39
CA ALA A 392 -15.24 -31.80 1.69
C ALA A 392 -16.57 -31.69 2.48
N GLU A 393 -16.50 -31.65 3.82
CA GLU A 393 -17.68 -31.70 4.71
C GLU A 393 -18.12 -30.32 5.25
N VAL A 394 -17.27 -29.28 5.15
CA VAL A 394 -17.57 -27.93 5.63
C VAL A 394 -17.53 -27.00 4.43
N PRO A 395 -18.68 -26.46 3.97
CA PRO A 395 -18.69 -25.37 3.01
C PRO A 395 -17.78 -24.27 3.55
N ASP A 396 -16.84 -23.81 2.72
CA ASP A 396 -15.97 -22.69 3.08
C ASP A 396 -15.02 -22.99 4.26
N GLY A 397 -14.43 -24.18 4.30
CA GLY A 397 -13.38 -24.53 5.25
C GLY A 397 -12.10 -25.00 4.57
N PHE A 398 -10.95 -24.45 4.94
CA PHE A 398 -9.64 -25.04 4.59
C PHE A 398 -9.05 -25.83 5.75
N THR A 399 -8.17 -26.77 5.40
CA THR A 399 -7.28 -27.49 6.29
C THR A 399 -5.84 -27.13 5.92
N TRP A 400 -5.06 -26.69 6.90
CA TRP A 400 -3.65 -26.35 6.75
C TRP A 400 -2.83 -27.65 6.86
N MET A 401 -2.30 -28.11 5.72
CA MET A 401 -1.65 -29.41 5.59
C MET A 401 -0.15 -29.34 5.89
N HIS A 402 0.49 -28.28 5.40
CA HIS A 402 1.93 -28.06 5.54
C HIS A 402 2.21 -26.56 5.55
N MET A 403 3.23 -26.16 6.29
CA MET A 403 3.70 -24.79 6.32
C MET A 403 5.22 -24.76 6.41
N HIS A 404 5.84 -23.93 5.58
CA HIS A 404 7.28 -23.70 5.59
C HIS A 404 7.53 -22.21 5.59
N GLN A 405 8.37 -21.77 6.53
CA GLN A 405 8.80 -20.39 6.62
C GLN A 405 10.31 -20.24 6.39
N THR A 406 10.72 -19.10 5.85
CA THR A 406 12.11 -18.72 5.65
C THR A 406 12.30 -17.26 6.05
N TRP A 407 13.30 -16.96 6.89
CA TRP A 407 13.55 -15.58 7.32
C TRP A 407 13.79 -14.64 6.13
N LEU A 408 13.18 -13.45 6.18
CA LEU A 408 13.58 -12.36 5.31
C LEU A 408 14.94 -11.82 5.76
N GLU A 409 15.69 -11.21 4.83
CA GLU A 409 17.03 -10.72 5.13
C GLU A 409 17.00 -9.79 6.36
N ARG A 410 17.87 -10.07 7.35
CA ARG A 410 18.00 -9.29 8.60
C ARG A 410 16.70 -9.14 9.40
N SER A 411 15.76 -10.07 9.24
CA SER A 411 14.45 -10.02 9.88
C SER A 411 14.27 -11.08 10.99
N GLU A 412 15.32 -11.82 11.33
CA GLU A 412 15.34 -12.84 12.37
C GLU A 412 15.30 -12.21 13.78
N PRO A 413 14.42 -12.69 14.69
CA PRO A 413 14.39 -12.25 16.08
C PRO A 413 15.54 -12.85 16.89
N LYS A 414 15.97 -12.12 17.92
CA LYS A 414 16.99 -12.59 18.87
C LYS A 414 16.55 -13.84 19.62
N ASP A 415 15.26 -13.90 19.99
CA ASP A 415 14.62 -15.09 20.55
C ASP A 415 13.66 -15.69 19.53
N GLN A 416 13.99 -16.89 19.05
CA GLN A 416 13.22 -17.62 18.04
C GLN A 416 12.26 -18.62 18.68
N THR A 417 12.35 -18.86 20.00
CA THR A 417 11.59 -19.92 20.67
C THR A 417 10.07 -19.67 20.67
N THR A 418 9.67 -18.41 20.46
CA THR A 418 8.27 -17.98 20.38
C THR A 418 7.79 -17.74 18.95
N TRP A 419 8.64 -17.96 17.94
CA TRP A 419 8.24 -17.83 16.54
C TRP A 419 7.53 -19.10 16.08
N LEU A 420 6.23 -18.97 15.83
CA LEU A 420 5.38 -20.03 15.32
C LEU A 420 4.50 -19.49 14.22
N PHE A 421 4.15 -20.41 13.31
CA PHE A 421 3.17 -20.28 12.24
C PHE A 421 3.35 -19.11 11.29
#